data_AF-S3J9R1-F1
#
_entry.id   AF-S3J9R1-F1
#
_cell.length_a   1.000
_cell.length_b   1.000
_cell.length_c   1.000
_cell.angle_alpha   90.00
_cell.angle_beta   90.00
_cell.angle_gamma   90.00
#
_symmetry.space_group_name_H-M   'P 1'
#
loop_
_entity.id
_entity.type
_entity.pdbx_description
1 polymer ?
#
loop_
_entity_poly.entity_id
_entity_poly.type
_entity_poly.pdbx_seq_one_letter_code
_entity_poly.pdbx_strand_id
1 'polypeptide(L)' 'MTILAGIVGKFSLPKINDSQDLKQALQQIGSMGGDRLLAVEVIWTPQSEGDVLSQDDILANYPDLKLV' A
#
# COMPACT_ATOMS: atom_id res chain seq x y z
N MET A 1 -5.03 7.71 -6.44
CA MET A 1 -3.65 7.32 -6.10
C MET A 1 -3.72 6.12 -5.19
N THR A 2 -3.01 5.05 -5.55
CA THR A 2 -2.93 3.81 -4.76
C THR A 2 -1.47 3.54 -4.40
N ILE A 3 -1.21 3.07 -3.18
CA ILE A 3 0.15 2.73 -2.71
C ILE A 3 0.14 1.26 -2.30
N LEU A 4 1.07 0.48 -2.85
CA LEU A 4 1.33 -0.90 -2.46
C LEU A 4 2.67 -0.98 -1.72
N ALA A 5 2.70 -1.72 -0.62
CA ALA A 5 3.92 -1.94 0.16
C ALA A 5 4.02 -3.40 0.59
N GLY A 6 5.16 -4.03 0.31
CA GLY A 6 5.51 -5.38 0.76
C GLY A 6 6.36 -5.32 2.03
N ILE A 7 5.89 -5.91 3.12
CA ILE A 7 6.55 -5.85 4.43
C ILE A 7 6.71 -7.26 5.00
N VAL A 8 7.91 -7.58 5.50
CA VAL A 8 8.18 -8.83 6.22
C VAL A 8 7.86 -8.68 7.70
N GLY A 9 7.02 -9.58 8.21
CA GLY A 9 6.65 -9.66 9.62
C GLY A 9 5.33 -8.96 9.94
N LYS A 10 5.03 -8.80 11.23
CA LYS A 10 3.82 -8.12 11.67
C LYS A 10 4.01 -6.61 11.58
N PHE A 11 3.13 -5.96 10.84
CA PHE A 11 3.06 -4.51 10.72
C PHE A 11 1.59 -4.09 10.85
N SER A 12 1.31 -3.07 11.65
CA SER A 12 -0.04 -2.57 11.87
C SER A 12 -0.08 -1.12 11.44
N LEU A 13 -0.93 -0.82 10.47
CA LEU A 13 -1.22 0.56 10.10
C LEU A 13 -2.29 1.13 11.02
N PRO A 14 -2.15 2.39 11.50
CA PRO A 14 -3.26 3.07 12.15
C PRO A 14 -4.38 3.31 11.13
N LYS A 15 -5.61 3.51 11.62
CA LYS A 15 -6.71 3.91 10.75
C LYS A 15 -6.40 5.28 10.14
N ILE A 16 -6.38 5.36 8.81
CA ILE A 16 -6.08 6.59 8.07
C ILE A 16 -7.38 7.29 7.74
N ASN A 17 -7.62 8.45 8.33
CA ASN A 17 -8.82 9.27 8.08
C ASN A 17 -8.47 10.61 7.41
N ASP A 18 -7.23 11.05 7.52
CA ASP A 18 -6.75 12.29 6.92
C ASP A 18 -5.30 12.20 6.39
N SER A 19 -4.80 13.33 5.87
CA SER A 19 -3.46 13.44 5.29
C SER A 19 -2.34 13.37 6.33
N GLN A 20 -2.62 13.73 7.59
CA GLN A 20 -1.66 13.66 8.69
C GLN A 20 -1.48 12.20 9.13
N ASP A 21 -2.58 11.45 9.24
CA ASP A 21 -2.57 10.00 9.48
C ASP A 21 -1.79 9.28 8.37
N LEU A 22 -2.03 9.65 7.10
CA LEU A 22 -1.33 9.07 5.96
C LEU A 22 0.18 9.35 6.03
N LYS A 23 0.57 10.59 6.35
CA LYS A 23 1.99 10.95 6.52
C LYS A 23 2.65 10.13 7.62
N GLN A 24 1.97 9.94 8.76
CA GLN A 24 2.49 9.12 9.86
C GLN A 24 2.64 7.65 9.46
N ALA A 25 1.64 7.09 8.77
CA ALA A 25 1.71 5.73 8.23
C ALA A 25 2.92 5.55 7.29
N LEU A 26 3.14 6.48 6.36
CA LEU A 26 4.28 6.45 5.44
C LEU A 26 5.62 6.61 6.17
N GLN A 27 5.68 7.46 7.20
CA GLN A 27 6.88 7.60 8.04
C GLN A 27 7.18 6.31 8.81
N GLN A 28 6.16 5.62 9.33
CA GLN A 28 6.35 4.32 9.98
C GLN A 28 6.90 3.29 9.00
N ILE A 29 6.36 3.22 7.78
CA ILE A 29 6.88 2.35 6.72
C ILE A 29 8.34 2.70 6.40
N GLY A 30 8.65 3.98 6.20
CA GLY A 30 10.01 4.45 5.90
C GLY A 30 11.01 4.30 7.05
N SER A 31 10.54 4.22 8.30
CA SER A 31 11.38 3.97 9.48
C SER A 31 11.73 2.50 9.70
N MET A 32 11.12 1.58 8.93
CA MET A 32 11.45 0.17 9.03
C MET A 32 12.88 -0.06 8.53
N GLY A 33 13.62 -0.95 9.20
CA GLY A 33 14.92 -1.40 8.71
C GLY A 33 14.81 -1.96 7.29
N GLY A 34 15.84 -1.71 6.47
CA GLY A 34 15.85 -2.13 5.05
C GLY A 34 15.74 -3.64 4.83
N ASP A 35 15.91 -4.43 5.89
CA ASP A 35 15.69 -5.88 5.94
C ASP A 35 14.21 -6.28 5.97
N ARG A 36 13.30 -5.34 6.28
CA ARG A 36 11.86 -5.61 6.43
C ARG A 36 10.99 -5.04 5.32
N LEU A 37 11.45 -4.01 4.62
CA LEU A 37 10.73 -3.40 3.50
C LEU A 37 11.17 -4.07 2.19
N LEU A 38 10.30 -4.88 1.60
CA LEU A 38 10.61 -5.61 0.37
C LEU A 38 10.48 -4.72 -0.87
N ALA A 39 9.40 -3.95 -0.93
CA ALA A 39 9.07 -3.08 -2.06
C ALA A 39 8.04 -2.01 -1.67
N VAL A 40 8.10 -0.87 -2.36
CA VAL A 40 7.06 0.16 -2.35
C VAL A 40 6.76 0.55 -3.79
N GLU A 41 5.49 0.53 -4.17
CA GLU A 41 5.03 0.92 -5.49
C GLU A 41 3.91 1.96 -5.37
N VAL A 42 3.98 2.98 -6.22
CA VAL A 42 2.96 4.03 -6.32
C VAL A 42 2.26 3.90 -7.65
N ILE A 43 0.96 3.61 -7.59
CA ILE A 43 0.12 3.49 -8.76
C ILE A 43 -0.66 4.80 -8.92
N TRP A 44 -0.51 5.42 -10.09
CA TRP A 44 -1.13 6.71 -10.41
C TRP A 44 -2.63 6.62 -10.77
N THR A 45 -3.30 5.48 -10.57
CA THR A 45 -4.75 5.33 -10.73
C THR A 45 -5.53 5.71 -9.46
N PRO A 46 -6.82 6.07 -9.56
CA PRO A 46 -7.59 6.34 -10.79
C PRO A 46 -7.25 7.70 -11.42
N GLN A 47 -7.27 7.78 -12.75
CA GLN A 47 -7.24 9.05 -13.50
C GLN A 47 -8.65 9.55 -13.84
N SER A 48 -9.66 8.68 -13.73
CA SER A 48 -11.08 8.97 -13.93
C SER A 48 -11.96 8.10 -13.04
N GLU A 49 -13.21 8.51 -12.79
CA GLU A 49 -14.20 7.66 -12.11
C GLU A 49 -14.39 6.36 -12.90
N GLY A 50 -13.90 5.24 -12.35
CA GLY A 50 -13.89 3.93 -13.02
C GLY A 50 -12.50 3.28 -13.10
N ASP A 51 -11.41 4.07 -13.02
CA ASP A 51 -10.03 3.55 -13.01
C ASP A 51 -9.57 3.05 -11.63
N VAL A 52 -10.52 2.83 -10.71
CA VAL A 52 -10.21 2.27 -9.40
C VAL A 52 -9.92 0.79 -9.58
N LEU A 53 -8.75 0.34 -9.12
CA LEU A 53 -8.41 -1.08 -9.12
C LEU A 53 -9.41 -1.83 -8.23
N SER A 54 -10.18 -2.74 -8.82
CA SER A 54 -11.02 -3.66 -8.08
C SER A 54 -10.16 -4.74 -7.40
N GLN A 55 -10.75 -5.52 -6.48
CA GLN A 55 -10.03 -6.65 -5.87
C GLN A 55 -9.56 -7.66 -6.93
N ASP A 56 -10.37 -7.91 -7.95
CA ASP A 56 -10.02 -8.82 -9.05
C ASP A 56 -8.85 -8.28 -9.88
N ASP A 57 -8.82 -6.96 -10.12
CA ASP A 57 -7.70 -6.33 -10.83
C ASP A 57 -6.39 -6.40 -10.03
N ILE A 58 -6.46 -6.25 -8.70
CA ILE A 58 -5.30 -6.39 -7.83
C ILE A 58 -4.78 -7.83 -7.89
N LEU A 59 -5.66 -8.83 -7.79
CA LEU A 59 -5.28 -10.24 -7.86
C LEU A 59 -4.72 -10.64 -9.24
N ALA A 60 -5.24 -10.06 -10.32
CA ALA A 60 -4.77 -10.32 -11.68
C ALA A 60 -3.39 -9.69 -11.95
N ASN A 61 -3.16 -8.45 -11.52
CA ASN A 61 -1.92 -7.72 -11.78
C ASN A 61 -0.83 -7.99 -10.74
N TYR A 62 -1.22 -8.38 -9.52
CA TYR A 62 -0.33 -8.67 -8.40
C TYR A 62 -0.68 -10.04 -7.78
N PRO A 63 -0.46 -11.16 -8.51
CA PRO A 63 -0.88 -12.49 -8.08
C PRO A 63 -0.21 -12.98 -6.78
N ASP A 64 0.96 -12.43 -6.45
CA ASP A 64 1.68 -12.74 -5.20
C ASP A 64 1.12 -11.97 -3.98
N LEU A 65 0.18 -11.05 -4.19
CA LEU A 65 -0.42 -10.23 -3.16
C LEU A 65 -1.54 -11.02 -2.46
N LYS A 66 -1.28 -11.43 -1.21
CA LYS A 66 -2.32 -12.03 -0.37
C LYS A 66 -3.20 -10.95 0.25
N LEU A 67 -4.47 -10.93 -0.13
CA LEU A 67 -5.51 -10.24 0.62
C LEU A 67 -5.70 -10.97 1.97
N VAL A 68 -5.47 -10.27 3.08
CA VAL A 68 -5.68 -10.76 4.46
C VAL A 68 -6.79 -9.98 5.15
#